data_AF-A0A7W8J4Q1-F1
#
_entry.id   AF-A0A7W8J4Q1-F1
#
_cell.length_a   1.000
_cell.length_b   1.000
_cell.length_c   1.000
_cell.angle_alpha   90.00
_cell.angle_beta   90.00
_cell.angle_gamma   90.00
#
_symmetry.space_group_name_H-M   'P 1'
#
loop_
_entity.id
_entity.type
_entity.pdbx_description
1 polymer ?
#
loop_
_entity_poly.entity_id
_entity_poly.type
_entity_poly.pdbx_seq_one_letter_code
_entity_poly.pdbx_strand_id
1 'polypeptide(L)'
;MSSESKSYPVEEAIRAQSALRKLAELGPEMFPIQSFVGMISDEIETLRNRGHTDQEIAETITSNSKIDIKASDIAAHYASPEDRHQPHQ
;
A
#
# COMPACT_ATOMS: atom_id res chain seq x y z
N MET A 1 -14.96 2.43 31.12
CA MET A 1 -15.01 3.47 30.07
C MET A 1 -14.45 2.84 28.82
N SER A 2 -15.29 2.55 27.84
CA SER A 2 -14.88 1.99 26.57
C SER A 2 -14.01 3.02 25.86
N SER A 3 -12.73 2.75 25.66
CA SER A 3 -11.89 3.55 24.79
C SER A 3 -12.42 3.39 23.37
N GLU A 4 -13.25 4.34 22.92
CA GLU A 4 -13.52 4.49 21.49
C GLU A 4 -12.18 4.55 20.78
N SER A 5 -11.93 3.58 19.91
CA SER A 5 -10.72 3.50 19.11
C SER A 5 -10.73 4.68 18.15
N LYS A 6 -10.00 5.75 18.48
CA LYS A 6 -9.85 6.90 17.59
C LYS A 6 -9.16 6.43 16.31
N SER A 7 -9.85 6.48 15.19
CA SER A 7 -9.31 6.27 13.86
C SER A 7 -9.02 7.61 13.19
N TYR A 8 -8.06 7.62 12.27
CA TYR A 8 -7.70 8.79 11.48
C TYR A 8 -7.63 8.40 10.01
N PRO A 9 -7.98 9.31 9.08
CA PRO A 9 -7.81 9.08 7.65
C PRO A 9 -6.35 8.84 7.28
N VAL A 10 -6.10 8.00 6.28
CA VAL A 10 -4.74 7.69 5.81
C VAL A 10 -4.01 8.94 5.33
N GLU A 11 -4.70 9.90 4.71
CA GLU A 11 -4.06 11.13 4.24
C GLU A 11 -3.51 11.96 5.40
N GLU A 12 -4.21 11.99 6.54
CA GLU A 12 -3.74 12.70 7.73
C GLU A 12 -2.55 12.00 8.39
N ALA A 13 -2.55 10.65 8.40
CA ALA A 13 -1.40 9.88 8.87
C ALA A 13 -0.14 10.14 8.02
N ILE A 14 -0.27 10.14 6.69
CA ILE A 14 0.85 10.44 5.77
C ILE A 14 1.35 11.88 5.93
N ARG A 15 0.46 12.85 6.13
CA ARG A 15 0.84 14.24 6.42
C ARG A 15 1.63 14.35 7.72
N ALA A 16 1.16 13.71 8.79
CA ALA A 16 1.84 13.70 10.08
C ALA A 16 3.23 13.08 9.97
N GLN A 17 3.35 11.91 9.34
CA GLN A 17 4.62 11.22 9.14
C GLN A 17 5.60 12.07 8.32
N SER A 18 5.14 12.68 7.23
CA SER A 18 5.96 13.56 6.39
C SER A 18 6.51 14.76 7.18
N ALA A 19 5.67 15.38 8.03
CA ALA A 19 6.09 16.49 8.88
C ALA A 19 7.16 16.07 9.91
N LEU A 20 7.00 14.90 10.54
CA LEU A 20 7.96 14.37 11.49
C LEU A 20 9.31 14.05 10.84
N ARG A 21 9.32 13.44 9.65
CA ARG A 21 10.56 13.16 8.91
C ARG A 21 11.29 14.45 8.54
N LYS A 22 10.56 15.46 8.06
CA LYS A 22 11.11 16.77 7.76
C LYS A 22 11.73 17.43 9.00
N LEU A 23 11.05 17.35 10.16
CA LEU A 23 11.56 17.87 11.43
C LEU A 23 12.83 17.15 11.88
N ALA A 24 12.89 15.83 11.65
CA ALA A 24 14.04 15.01 11.97
C ALA A 24 15.16 15.05 10.90
N GLU A 25 15.03 15.90 9.87
CA GLU A 25 15.94 15.97 8.71
C GLU A 25 16.14 14.62 8.00
N LEU A 26 15.15 13.74 8.12
CA LEU A 26 15.09 12.47 7.42
C LEU A 26 14.50 12.74 6.03
N GLY A 27 15.21 12.27 4.99
CA GLY A 27 14.69 12.27 3.62
C GLY A 27 13.36 11.50 3.48
N PRO A 28 12.75 11.51 2.29
CA PRO A 28 11.50 10.80 2.04
C PRO A 28 11.64 9.32 2.42
N GLU A 29 10.56 8.74 2.94
CA GLU A 29 10.52 7.31 3.14
C GLU A 29 10.41 6.61 1.79
N MET A 30 11.21 5.57 1.60
CA MET A 30 11.26 4.79 0.37
C MET A 30 10.85 3.37 0.70
N PHE A 31 9.87 2.85 -0.03
CA PHE A 31 9.40 1.48 0.11
C PHE A 31 9.92 0.64 -1.06
N PRO A 32 10.50 -0.56 -0.80
CA PRO A 32 10.66 -1.57 -1.83
C PRO A 32 9.30 -1.91 -2.46
N ILE A 33 9.30 -2.29 -3.73
CA ILE A 33 8.08 -2.60 -4.48
C ILE A 33 7.21 -3.65 -3.79
N GLN A 34 7.83 -4.67 -3.18
CA GLN A 34 7.13 -5.69 -2.41
C GLN A 34 6.38 -5.11 -1.20
N SER A 35 7.02 -4.21 -0.45
CA SER A 35 6.38 -3.55 0.71
C SER A 35 5.27 -2.60 0.27
N PHE A 36 5.47 -1.92 -0.86
CA PHE A 36 4.42 -1.08 -1.45
C PHE A 36 3.20 -1.91 -1.86
N VAL A 37 3.40 -2.99 -2.63
CA VAL A 37 2.31 -3.89 -3.06
C VAL A 37 1.62 -4.50 -1.85
N GLY A 38 2.37 -4.89 -0.81
CA GLY A 38 1.80 -5.39 0.44
C GLY A 38 1.03 -4.34 1.26
N MET A 39 1.32 -3.04 1.09
CA MET A 39 0.57 -1.98 1.75
C MET A 39 -0.81 -1.75 1.11
N ILE A 40 -0.91 -1.90 -0.21
CA ILE A 40 -2.14 -1.65 -0.99
C ILE A 40 -2.86 -2.94 -1.39
N SER A 41 -2.51 -4.05 -0.75
CA SER A 41 -2.91 -5.37 -1.20
C SER A 41 -4.39 -5.67 -0.96
N ASP A 42 -5.00 -5.02 0.03
CA ASP A 42 -6.44 -5.15 0.30
C ASP A 42 -7.26 -4.42 -0.78
N GLU A 43 -6.76 -3.28 -1.26
CA GLU A 43 -7.33 -2.57 -2.41
C GLU A 43 -7.17 -3.39 -3.70
N ILE A 44 -5.98 -3.98 -3.94
CA ILE A 44 -5.74 -4.87 -5.08
C ILE A 44 -6.73 -6.04 -5.08
N GLU A 45 -6.89 -6.72 -3.94
CA GLU A 45 -7.82 -7.83 -3.79
C GLU A 45 -9.27 -7.40 -4.00
N THR A 46 -9.66 -6.26 -3.41
CA THR A 46 -11.00 -5.70 -3.59
C THR A 46 -11.30 -5.41 -5.05
N LEU A 47 -10.34 -4.85 -5.79
CA LEU A 47 -10.50 -4.53 -7.21
C LEU A 47 -10.56 -5.80 -8.07
N ARG A 48 -9.71 -6.80 -7.81
CA ARG A 48 -9.77 -8.11 -8.48
C ARG A 48 -11.11 -8.78 -8.27
N ASN A 49 -11.64 -8.77 -7.04
CA ASN A 49 -12.95 -9.31 -6.70
C ASN A 49 -14.11 -8.58 -7.40
N ARG A 50 -13.89 -7.34 -7.85
CA ARG A 50 -14.83 -6.56 -8.67
C ARG A 50 -14.64 -6.76 -10.17
N GLY A 51 -13.69 -7.60 -10.59
CA GLY A 51 -13.42 -7.93 -11.99
C GLY A 51 -12.35 -7.08 -12.67
N HIS A 52 -11.64 -6.22 -11.94
CA HIS A 52 -10.52 -5.46 -12.50
C HIS A 52 -9.28 -6.34 -12.66
N THR A 53 -8.54 -6.09 -13.73
CA THR A 53 -7.29 -6.76 -14.05
C THR A 53 -6.09 -6.06 -13.41
N ASP A 54 -4.99 -6.78 -13.19
CA ASP A 54 -3.74 -6.20 -12.70
C ASP A 54 -3.19 -5.10 -13.63
N GLN A 55 -3.52 -5.18 -14.93
CA GLN A 55 -3.20 -4.14 -15.91
C GLN A 55 -3.93 -2.84 -15.58
N GLU A 56 -5.25 -2.88 -15.37
CA GLU A 56 -6.04 -1.70 -15.00
C GLU A 56 -5.62 -1.13 -13.65
N ILE A 57 -5.27 -2.00 -12.69
CA ILE A 57 -4.77 -1.58 -11.37
C ILE A 57 -3.42 -0.87 -11.50
N ALA A 58 -2.47 -1.45 -12.23
CA ALA A 58 -1.17 -0.82 -12.48
C ALA A 58 -1.31 0.53 -13.19
N GLU A 59 -2.14 0.60 -14.25
CA GLU A 59 -2.43 1.84 -14.97
C GLU A 59 -3.05 2.89 -14.05
N THR A 60 -3.94 2.49 -13.14
CA THR A 60 -4.53 3.38 -12.15
C THR A 60 -3.48 3.94 -11.19
N ILE A 61 -2.57 3.09 -10.69
CA ILE A 61 -1.48 3.52 -9.80
C ILE A 61 -0.56 4.50 -10.52
N THR A 62 -0.09 4.16 -11.71
CA THR A 62 0.83 4.99 -12.48
C THR A 62 0.19 6.31 -12.92
N SER A 63 -1.09 6.33 -13.26
CA SER A 63 -1.80 7.56 -13.66
C SER A 63 -2.04 8.52 -12.51
N ASN A 64 -2.10 8.03 -11.27
CA ASN A 64 -2.43 8.82 -10.09
C ASN A 64 -1.23 9.04 -9.15
N SER A 65 -0.04 8.61 -9.56
CA SER A 65 1.18 8.74 -8.75
C SER A 65 2.41 8.94 -9.63
N LYS A 66 3.59 8.99 -9.02
CA LYS A 66 4.88 8.95 -9.72
C LYS A 66 5.51 7.56 -9.67
N ILE A 67 4.71 6.54 -9.35
CA ILE A 67 5.16 5.16 -9.20
C ILE A 67 5.05 4.48 -10.57
N ASP A 68 6.19 4.00 -11.06
CA ASP A 68 6.24 3.11 -12.21
C ASP A 68 6.09 1.67 -11.70
N ILE A 69 4.94 1.06 -11.97
CA ILE A 69 4.62 -0.31 -11.57
C ILE A 69 3.90 -1.00 -12.73
N LYS A 70 4.24 -2.27 -12.96
CA LYS A 70 3.62 -3.10 -14.00
C LYS A 70 2.67 -4.11 -13.38
N ALA A 71 1.74 -4.61 -14.19
CA ALA A 71 0.88 -5.74 -13.81
C ALA A 71 1.70 -6.95 -13.34
N SER A 72 2.87 -7.21 -13.96
CA SER A 72 3.78 -8.28 -13.55
C SER A 72 4.35 -8.09 -12.15
N ASP A 73 4.58 -6.84 -11.74
CA ASP A 73 5.11 -6.55 -10.40
C ASP A 73 4.04 -6.78 -9.34
N ILE A 74 2.79 -6.39 -9.64
CA ILE A 74 1.63 -6.68 -8.79
C ILE A 74 1.48 -8.19 -8.64
N ALA A 75 1.49 -8.95 -9.75
CA ALA A 75 1.36 -10.40 -9.72
C ALA A 75 2.50 -11.10 -8.96
N ALA A 76 3.74 -10.60 -9.09
CA ALA A 76 4.92 -11.20 -8.46
C ALA A 76 5.02 -10.93 -6.95
N HIS A 77 4.48 -9.79 -6.49
CA HIS A 77 4.63 -9.33 -5.11
C HIS A 77 3.35 -9.35 -4.28
N TYR A 78 2.20 -9.59 -4.92
CA TYR A 78 0.95 -9.78 -4.22
C TYR A 78 1.02 -11.09 -3.42
N ALA A 79 0.86 -10.97 -2.10
CA ALA A 79 0.56 -12.08 -1.22
C ALA A 79 -0.94 -12.06 -0.91
N SER A 80 -1.62 -13.18 -1.12
CA SER A 80 -2.99 -13.33 -0.65
C SER A 80 -3.04 -13.16 0.87
N PRO A 81 -4.17 -12.76 1.46
CA PRO A 81 -4.30 -12.71 2.92
C PRO A 81 -3.86 -14.03 3.58
N GLU A 82 -4.16 -15.17 2.98
CA GLU A 82 -3.78 -16.49 3.48
C GLU A 82 -2.25 -16.69 3.48
N ASP A 83 -1.55 -16.19 2.45
CA ASP A 83 -0.09 -16.24 2.36
C ASP A 83 0.60 -15.23 3.30
N ARG A 84 -0.04 -14.09 3.60
CA ARG A 84 0.46 -13.10 4.57
C ARG A 84 0.48 -13.63 6.00
N HIS A 85 -0.36 -14.63 6.31
CA HIS A 85 -0.49 -15.23 7.63
C HIS A 85 0.39 -16.47 7.86
N GLN A 86 1.20 -16.90 6.89
CA GLN A 86 2.21 -17.92 7.16
C GLN A 86 3.41 -17.29 7.86
N PRO A 87 3.64 -17.55 9.18
CA PRO A 87 4.95 -17.27 9.75
C PRO A 87 5.93 -18.18 9.02
N HIS A 88 6.94 -17.59 8.39
CA HIS A 88 8.08 -18.36 7.91
C HIS A 88 8.64 -19.13 9.12
N GLN A 89 8.61 -20.47 9.06
CA GLN A 89 9.30 -21.32 10.01
C GLN A 89 10.81 -21.19 9.88
#